data_AF-A0A661PBT5-F1
#
_entry.id   AF-A0A661PBT5-F1
#
_cell.length_a   1.000
_cell.length_b   1.000
_cell.length_c   1.000
_cell.angle_alpha   90.00
_cell.angle_beta   90.00
_cell.angle_gamma   90.00
#
_symmetry.space_group_name_H-M   'P 1'
#
loop_
_entity.id
_entity.type
_entity.pdbx_description
1 polymer ?
#
loop_
_entity_poly.entity_id
_entity_poly.type
_entity_poly.pdbx_seq_one_letter_code
_entity_poly.pdbx_strand_id
1 'polypeptide(L)'
;MTQGMQDPLESHKPGRSWWRILAVVLGLALAAAGVVLIEAGHSSGRNLIFLGLPITIVALLVGVLRRSQGPASEAVVTASVWVAMEQVAEREGFDLAPGRVAGTLKGHQVEATAEEPAGPVMIRCHADRQLDLGLVVARERPPGDARQDVAVGDDHFDEAYCVKVDEPERGRAILTERLRSLLLQMDARLDDSGVTLSLTDCNAASLYAAMRYAARVTSELDRASGGVACAKLLASARDSWLAFAQEHSLASADTPLAMWGEIAGLDVSAVAIRDAFKNFHYELTASFAEDLGRGLELRPASSTTRFDQSGEPVGHPAFDKIFVLKSRDALDATRLVGGETRNAMLELRDWGLQLRVRDTGLWAWVGFDPTNAEVVPKGLARMALVTKRIADNAERFPSSQREPAGEG
;
A
#
# COMPACT_ATOMS: atom_id res chain seq x y z
N MET A 1 20.73 -6.71 -57.56
CA MET A 1 21.52 -6.53 -56.32
C MET A 1 20.65 -6.98 -55.17
N THR A 2 20.90 -8.20 -54.69
CA THR A 2 20.13 -8.90 -53.65
C THR A 2 20.95 -8.88 -52.36
N GLN A 3 20.57 -8.01 -51.42
CA GLN A 3 20.89 -8.10 -49.99
C GLN A 3 19.59 -8.54 -49.32
N GLY A 4 19.50 -9.55 -48.48
CA GLY A 4 20.48 -10.14 -47.57
C GLY A 4 19.72 -10.36 -46.28
N MET A 5 18.79 -11.32 -46.31
CA MET A 5 17.88 -11.70 -45.23
C MET A 5 18.71 -12.36 -44.11
N GLN A 6 18.85 -11.67 -42.97
CA GLN A 6 19.49 -12.22 -41.77
C GLN A 6 18.41 -12.83 -40.88
N ASP A 7 18.53 -14.14 -40.64
CA ASP A 7 17.75 -14.92 -39.69
C ASP A 7 17.99 -14.46 -38.23
N PRO A 8 16.94 -14.29 -37.41
CA PRO A 8 17.07 -14.23 -35.96
C PRO A 8 16.75 -15.61 -35.37
N LEU A 9 17.75 -16.49 -35.30
CA LEU A 9 17.74 -17.66 -34.43
C LEU A 9 18.85 -17.47 -33.38
N GLU A 10 18.61 -16.57 -32.43
CA GLU A 10 19.37 -16.55 -31.19
C GLU A 10 19.05 -17.82 -30.40
N SER A 11 20.03 -18.72 -30.39
CA SER A 11 19.99 -19.96 -29.63
C SER A 11 19.84 -19.64 -28.13
N HIS A 12 18.71 -20.03 -27.54
CA HIS A 12 18.61 -20.22 -26.10
C HIS A 12 19.70 -21.19 -25.64
N LYS A 13 20.76 -20.67 -25.01
CA LYS A 13 21.70 -21.51 -24.26
C LYS A 13 20.95 -22.00 -23.02
N PRO A 14 20.65 -23.31 -22.89
CA PRO A 14 19.99 -23.82 -21.71
C PRO A 14 20.86 -23.49 -20.49
N GLY A 15 20.30 -22.74 -19.55
CA GLY A 15 20.99 -22.32 -18.34
C GLY A 15 21.55 -23.53 -17.58
N ARG A 16 22.67 -23.33 -16.88
CA ARG A 16 23.39 -24.34 -16.06
C ARG A 16 22.52 -25.10 -15.05
N SER A 17 21.24 -24.76 -14.86
CA SER A 17 20.30 -25.47 -13.98
C SER A 17 19.69 -26.73 -14.62
N TRP A 18 19.65 -26.84 -15.96
CA TRP A 18 18.87 -27.90 -16.62
C TRP A 18 19.43 -29.32 -16.39
N TRP A 19 20.76 -29.45 -16.36
CA TRP A 19 21.44 -30.71 -16.04
C TRP A 19 21.12 -31.23 -14.63
N ARG A 20 20.75 -30.35 -13.69
CA ARG A 20 20.40 -30.76 -12.31
C ARG A 20 19.03 -31.38 -12.23
N ILE A 21 18.06 -30.73 -12.89
CA ILE A 21 16.70 -31.23 -13.01
C ILE A 21 16.76 -32.59 -13.73
N LEU A 22 17.55 -32.67 -14.80
CA LEU A 22 17.76 -33.92 -15.54
C LEU A 22 18.37 -35.03 -14.65
N ALA A 23 19.39 -34.73 -13.84
CA ALA A 23 20.02 -35.72 -12.97
C ALA A 23 19.09 -36.23 -11.84
N VAL A 24 18.28 -35.35 -11.24
CA VAL A 24 17.29 -35.74 -10.21
C VAL A 24 16.17 -36.57 -10.82
N VAL A 25 15.62 -36.13 -11.96
CA VAL A 25 14.55 -36.85 -12.66
C VAL A 25 15.04 -38.23 -13.13
N LEU A 26 16.25 -38.32 -13.68
CA LEU A 26 16.85 -39.57 -14.11
C LEU A 26 17.11 -40.52 -12.93
N GLY A 27 17.63 -40.00 -11.81
CA GLY A 27 17.86 -40.78 -10.59
C GLY A 27 16.58 -41.37 -10.01
N LEU A 28 15.50 -40.58 -9.95
CA LEU A 28 14.18 -41.02 -9.49
C LEU A 28 13.55 -42.03 -10.45
N ALA A 29 13.65 -41.80 -11.76
CA ALA A 29 13.13 -42.73 -12.77
C ALA A 29 13.82 -44.11 -12.71
N LEU A 30 15.14 -44.13 -12.50
CA LEU A 30 15.91 -45.37 -12.32
C LEU A 30 15.51 -46.11 -11.03
N ALA A 31 15.30 -45.39 -9.94
CA ALA A 31 14.84 -45.98 -8.69
C ALA A 31 13.43 -46.57 -8.82
N ALA A 32 12.49 -45.85 -9.45
CA ALA A 32 11.13 -46.32 -9.69
C ALA A 32 11.09 -47.55 -10.61
N ALA A 33 11.86 -47.55 -11.70
CA ALA A 33 11.98 -48.71 -12.59
C ALA A 33 12.56 -49.94 -11.87
N GLY A 34 13.51 -49.72 -10.95
CA GLY A 34 14.07 -50.78 -10.11
C GLY A 34 13.03 -51.42 -9.18
N VAL A 35 12.12 -50.64 -8.59
CA VAL A 35 11.03 -51.17 -7.74
C VAL A 35 10.09 -52.07 -8.55
N VAL A 36 9.64 -51.60 -9.72
CA VAL A 36 8.75 -52.37 -10.61
C VAL A 36 9.39 -53.71 -11.03
N LEU A 37 10.69 -53.73 -11.30
CA LEU A 37 11.41 -54.96 -11.66
C LEU A 37 11.56 -55.95 -10.50
N ILE A 38 11.66 -55.47 -9.26
CA ILE A 38 11.67 -56.34 -8.07
C ILE A 38 10.31 -57.00 -7.89
N GLU A 39 9.22 -56.25 -8.04
CA GLU A 39 7.85 -56.80 -7.95
C GLU A 39 7.58 -57.85 -9.03
N ALA A 40 8.18 -57.71 -10.21
CA ALA A 40 8.12 -58.68 -11.29
C ALA A 40 9.05 -59.90 -11.11
N GLY A 41 9.79 -60.01 -9.99
CA GLY A 41 10.66 -61.16 -9.70
C GLY A 41 12.04 -61.11 -10.36
N HIS A 42 12.44 -60.00 -10.96
CA HIS A 42 13.76 -59.84 -11.57
C HIS A 42 14.79 -59.32 -10.57
N SER A 43 15.84 -60.11 -10.32
CA SER A 43 16.94 -59.75 -9.40
C SER A 43 17.71 -58.49 -9.80
N SER A 44 17.65 -58.09 -11.08
CA SER A 44 18.29 -56.88 -11.61
C SER A 44 17.68 -55.57 -11.10
N GLY A 45 16.44 -55.60 -10.58
CA GLY A 45 15.78 -54.40 -10.05
C GLY A 45 16.51 -53.79 -8.85
N ARG A 46 17.18 -54.61 -8.03
CA ARG A 46 18.01 -54.12 -6.91
C ARG A 46 19.16 -53.24 -7.40
N ASN A 47 19.84 -53.62 -8.48
CA ASN A 47 20.98 -52.87 -9.02
C ASN A 47 20.56 -51.47 -9.51
N LEU A 48 19.35 -51.34 -10.06
CA LEU A 48 18.82 -50.05 -10.53
C LEU A 48 18.47 -49.12 -9.36
N ILE A 49 17.92 -49.64 -8.27
CA ILE A 49 17.69 -48.86 -7.04
C ILE A 49 19.02 -48.39 -6.44
N PHE A 50 20.01 -49.29 -6.36
CA PHE A 50 21.35 -48.96 -5.84
C PHE A 50 22.10 -47.94 -6.71
N LEU A 51 21.78 -47.82 -8.00
CA LEU A 51 22.35 -46.78 -8.87
C LEU A 51 21.56 -45.45 -8.79
N GLY A 52 20.22 -45.51 -8.77
CA GLY A 52 19.36 -44.32 -8.84
C GLY A 52 19.39 -43.46 -7.56
N LEU A 53 19.43 -44.10 -6.38
CA LEU A 53 19.43 -43.41 -5.09
C LEU A 53 20.69 -42.54 -4.87
N PRO A 54 21.92 -43.05 -5.05
CA PRO A 54 23.13 -42.24 -4.89
C PRO A 54 23.20 -41.06 -5.86
N ILE A 55 22.76 -41.21 -7.11
CA ILE A 55 22.72 -40.12 -8.09
C ILE A 55 21.79 -39.01 -7.60
N THR A 56 20.61 -39.38 -7.10
CA THR A 56 19.62 -38.42 -6.56
C THR A 56 20.15 -37.72 -5.31
N ILE A 57 20.75 -38.48 -4.38
CA ILE A 57 21.32 -37.95 -3.14
C ILE A 57 22.49 -37.00 -3.44
N VAL A 58 23.40 -37.36 -4.34
CA VAL A 58 24.52 -36.49 -4.74
C VAL A 58 24.02 -35.24 -5.45
N ALA A 59 23.04 -35.34 -6.34
CA ALA A 59 22.45 -34.16 -7.01
C ALA A 59 21.78 -33.20 -6.00
N LEU A 60 21.08 -33.74 -5.00
CA LEU A 60 20.49 -32.96 -3.91
C LEU A 60 21.55 -32.33 -3.00
N LEU A 61 22.56 -33.11 -2.56
CA LEU A 61 23.64 -32.63 -1.70
C LEU A 61 24.49 -31.56 -2.39
N VAL A 62 24.80 -31.72 -3.69
CA VAL A 62 25.49 -30.68 -4.48
C VAL A 62 24.60 -29.43 -4.62
N GLY A 63 23.29 -29.58 -4.71
CA GLY A 63 22.33 -28.47 -4.69
C GLY A 63 22.33 -27.72 -3.36
N VAL A 64 22.36 -28.45 -2.24
CA VAL A 64 22.38 -27.89 -0.87
C VAL A 64 23.74 -27.25 -0.55
N LEU A 65 24.85 -27.92 -0.84
CA LEU A 65 26.21 -27.43 -0.59
C LEU A 65 26.56 -26.20 -1.44
N ARG A 66 26.02 -26.09 -2.67
CA ARG A 66 26.17 -24.86 -3.47
C ARG A 66 25.23 -23.75 -3.04
N ARG A 67 24.13 -24.04 -2.35
CA ARG A 67 23.31 -23.02 -1.68
C ARG A 67 23.99 -22.50 -0.42
N SER A 68 24.73 -23.34 0.31
CA SER A 68 25.45 -22.91 1.51
C SER A 68 26.80 -22.24 1.20
N GLN A 69 27.37 -22.50 0.02
CA GLN A 69 28.50 -21.73 -0.54
C GLN A 69 28.01 -20.55 -1.39
N GLY A 70 27.10 -19.74 -0.84
CA GLY A 70 26.89 -18.38 -1.35
C GLY A 70 28.26 -17.69 -1.44
N PRO A 71 28.61 -17.06 -2.57
CA PRO A 71 29.94 -16.49 -2.74
C PRO A 71 30.20 -15.46 -1.63
N ALA A 72 31.41 -15.42 -1.09
CA ALA A 72 31.85 -14.37 -0.16
C ALA A 72 31.63 -12.94 -0.70
N SER A 73 31.31 -12.80 -2.00
CA SER A 73 30.81 -11.60 -2.65
C SER A 73 29.47 -11.08 -2.10
N GLU A 74 28.57 -11.92 -1.58
CA GLU A 74 27.25 -11.50 -1.07
C GLU A 74 27.36 -10.75 0.26
N ALA A 75 28.27 -11.17 1.14
CA ALA A 75 28.53 -10.48 2.42
C ALA A 75 29.21 -9.11 2.24
N VAL A 76 29.93 -8.91 1.14
CA VAL A 76 30.61 -7.64 0.84
C VAL A 76 29.65 -6.60 0.28
N VAL A 77 28.70 -7.01 -0.57
CA VAL A 77 27.68 -6.12 -1.15
C VAL A 77 26.74 -5.58 -0.07
N THR A 78 26.36 -6.42 0.90
CA THR A 78 25.52 -5.99 2.03
C THR A 78 26.23 -4.99 2.94
N ALA A 79 27.52 -5.16 3.19
CA ALA A 79 28.30 -4.21 3.98
C ALA A 79 28.43 -2.83 3.30
N SER A 80 28.66 -2.76 1.98
CA SER A 80 28.80 -1.48 1.29
C SER A 80 27.47 -0.72 1.18
N VAL A 81 26.37 -1.43 0.96
CA VAL A 81 25.01 -0.85 0.96
C VAL A 81 24.67 -0.27 2.33
N TRP A 82 24.99 -1.00 3.41
CA TRP A 82 24.74 -0.53 4.77
C TRP A 82 25.51 0.75 5.10
N VAL A 83 26.81 0.81 4.76
CA VAL A 83 27.63 2.03 4.92
C VAL A 83 27.04 3.19 4.11
N ALA A 84 26.53 2.94 2.91
CA ALA A 84 25.86 3.97 2.12
C ALA A 84 24.60 4.51 2.80
N MET A 85 23.77 3.64 3.38
CA MET A 85 22.56 4.01 4.13
C MET A 85 22.90 4.81 5.40
N GLU A 86 23.89 4.37 6.18
CA GLU A 86 24.40 5.09 7.36
C GLU A 86 24.84 6.52 7.00
N GLN A 87 25.64 6.67 5.94
CA GLN A 87 26.13 7.98 5.51
C GLN A 87 25.00 8.91 5.06
N VAL A 88 23.99 8.38 4.34
CA VAL A 88 22.82 9.17 3.95
C VAL A 88 21.99 9.54 5.18
N ALA A 89 21.82 8.62 6.13
CA ALA A 89 21.08 8.86 7.36
C ALA A 89 21.72 9.95 8.22
N GLU A 90 23.02 9.85 8.47
CA GLU A 90 23.77 10.85 9.24
C GLU A 90 23.72 12.23 8.58
N ARG A 91 23.92 12.28 7.26
CA ARG A 91 23.98 13.54 6.51
C ARG A 91 22.64 14.29 6.47
N GLU A 92 21.54 13.57 6.26
CA GLU A 92 20.23 14.17 6.01
C GLU A 92 19.29 14.08 7.24
N GLY A 93 19.75 13.47 8.33
CA GLY A 93 18.95 13.26 9.54
C GLY A 93 17.82 12.26 9.32
N PHE A 94 18.05 11.21 8.54
CA PHE A 94 17.05 10.16 8.31
C PHE A 94 17.09 9.08 9.39
N ASP A 95 15.95 8.42 9.56
CA ASP A 95 15.82 7.26 10.43
C ASP A 95 16.49 6.06 9.77
N LEU A 96 17.44 5.46 10.48
CA LEU A 96 18.14 4.25 10.07
C LEU A 96 17.63 3.05 10.86
N ALA A 97 17.27 1.99 10.15
CA ALA A 97 16.91 0.67 10.70
C ALA A 97 17.62 -0.43 9.88
N PRO A 98 17.74 -1.67 10.38
CA PRO A 98 18.39 -2.75 9.64
C PRO A 98 17.80 -2.91 8.23
N GLY A 99 18.65 -2.73 7.20
CA GLY A 99 18.27 -2.81 5.78
C GLY A 99 17.40 -1.66 5.26
N ARG A 100 17.20 -0.58 6.02
CA ARG A 100 16.26 0.50 5.68
C ARG A 100 16.78 1.87 6.12
N VAL A 101 16.69 2.87 5.24
CA VAL A 101 16.84 4.29 5.60
C VAL A 101 15.61 5.07 5.11
N ALA A 102 15.01 5.88 5.97
CA ALA A 102 13.78 6.60 5.64
C ALA A 102 13.74 8.01 6.25
N GLY A 103 13.16 8.96 5.54
CA GLY A 103 12.98 10.32 6.02
C GLY A 103 12.21 11.20 5.04
N THR A 104 12.27 12.51 5.24
CA THR A 104 11.54 13.46 4.40
C THR A 104 12.49 14.26 3.50
N LEU A 105 12.21 14.26 2.19
CA LEU A 105 12.93 15.07 1.20
C LEU A 105 11.95 15.98 0.47
N LYS A 106 12.16 17.30 0.60
CA LYS A 106 11.32 18.33 -0.02
C LYS A 106 9.82 18.17 0.28
N GLY A 107 9.49 17.72 1.49
CA GLY A 107 8.11 17.48 1.92
C GLY A 107 7.57 16.07 1.65
N HIS A 108 8.27 15.25 0.86
CA HIS A 108 7.81 13.88 0.56
C HIS A 108 8.54 12.84 1.39
N GLN A 109 7.81 11.80 1.81
CA GLN A 109 8.40 10.64 2.49
C GLN A 109 9.17 9.78 1.49
N VAL A 110 10.46 9.58 1.75
CA VAL A 110 11.34 8.75 0.93
C VAL A 110 11.95 7.65 1.80
N GLU A 111 11.98 6.45 1.26
CA GLU A 111 12.56 5.28 1.89
C GLU A 111 13.47 4.55 0.90
N ALA A 112 14.59 4.02 1.37
CA ALA A 112 15.38 3.05 0.65
C ALA A 112 15.49 1.77 1.46
N THR A 113 15.19 0.64 0.82
CA THR A 113 15.19 -0.70 1.43
C THR A 113 16.11 -1.62 0.63
N ALA A 114 17.02 -2.31 1.30
CA ALA A 114 17.86 -3.32 0.67
C ALA A 114 17.14 -4.68 0.65
N GLU A 115 17.02 -5.31 -0.51
CA GLU A 115 16.53 -6.69 -0.60
C GLU A 115 17.63 -7.68 -0.23
N GLU A 116 17.40 -8.50 0.80
CA GLU A 116 18.36 -9.53 1.19
C GLU A 116 18.33 -10.76 0.24
N PRO A 117 19.47 -11.45 0.02
CA PRO A 117 20.80 -11.17 0.56
C PRO A 117 21.72 -10.31 -0.35
N ALA A 118 21.31 -9.98 -1.57
CA ALA A 118 22.11 -9.17 -2.51
C ALA A 118 21.25 -8.55 -3.63
N GLY A 119 19.98 -8.24 -3.33
CA GLY A 119 19.09 -7.61 -4.28
C GLY A 119 19.41 -6.12 -4.47
N PRO A 120 18.78 -5.47 -5.46
CA PRO A 120 18.90 -4.03 -5.63
C PRO A 120 18.36 -3.29 -4.40
N VAL A 121 18.86 -2.07 -4.18
CA VAL A 121 18.26 -1.15 -3.23
C VAL A 121 17.02 -0.56 -3.88
N MET A 122 15.87 -0.82 -3.28
CA MET A 122 14.58 -0.31 -3.71
C MET A 122 14.33 1.03 -3.05
N ILE A 123 14.16 2.09 -3.83
CA ILE A 123 13.91 3.44 -3.34
C ILE A 123 12.46 3.76 -3.64
N ARG A 124 11.68 4.11 -2.62
CA ARG A 124 10.28 4.50 -2.73
C ARG A 124 10.10 5.93 -2.27
N CYS A 125 9.35 6.72 -3.02
CA CYS A 125 8.88 8.03 -2.59
C CYS A 125 7.36 8.09 -2.73
N HIS A 126 6.69 8.30 -1.61
CA HIS A 126 5.23 8.32 -1.54
C HIS A 126 4.68 9.65 -2.03
N ALA A 127 3.66 9.59 -2.89
CA ALA A 127 2.83 10.73 -3.21
C ALA A 127 2.09 11.21 -1.97
N ASP A 128 1.77 12.51 -1.92
CA ASP A 128 1.06 13.08 -0.77
C ASP A 128 -0.35 12.47 -0.63
N ARG A 129 -0.93 12.03 -1.76
CA ARG A 129 -2.25 11.41 -1.84
C ARG A 129 -2.22 10.23 -2.81
N GLN A 130 -2.96 9.18 -2.49
CA GLN A 130 -3.19 8.07 -3.41
C GLN A 130 -4.06 8.56 -4.59
N LEU A 131 -3.60 8.39 -5.83
CA LEU A 131 -4.25 9.01 -7.00
C LEU A 131 -5.56 8.32 -7.42
N ASP A 132 -5.76 7.06 -7.04
CA ASP A 132 -6.92 6.23 -7.38
C ASP A 132 -7.24 6.19 -8.88
N LEU A 133 -6.20 6.14 -9.71
CA LEU A 133 -6.28 5.98 -11.16
C LEU A 133 -6.23 4.50 -11.57
N GLY A 134 -5.79 3.63 -10.66
CA GLY A 134 -5.29 2.31 -11.03
C GLY A 134 -4.01 2.42 -11.85
N LEU A 135 -3.23 3.49 -11.67
CA LEU A 135 -2.05 3.77 -12.46
C LEU A 135 -0.97 2.73 -12.19
N VAL A 136 -0.41 2.18 -13.26
CA VAL A 136 0.87 1.47 -13.24
C VAL A 136 1.65 1.87 -14.49
N VAL A 137 2.86 2.36 -14.29
CA VAL A 137 3.81 2.67 -15.36
C VAL A 137 5.10 1.97 -15.03
N ALA A 138 5.50 1.01 -15.86
CA ALA A 138 6.72 0.23 -15.68
C ALA A 138 7.27 -0.19 -17.04
N ARG A 139 8.57 -0.45 -17.16
CA ARG A 139 9.15 -0.95 -18.42
C ARG A 139 8.64 -2.34 -18.79
N GLU A 140 8.45 -3.18 -17.78
CA GLU A 140 7.92 -4.53 -17.94
C GLU A 140 6.47 -4.61 -17.50
N ARG A 141 5.68 -5.41 -18.22
CA ARG A 141 4.30 -5.67 -17.86
C ARG A 141 4.24 -6.43 -16.52
N PRO A 142 3.52 -5.91 -15.49
CA PRO A 142 3.33 -6.64 -14.26
C PRO A 142 2.65 -8.00 -14.53
N PRO A 143 3.16 -9.11 -13.93
CA PRO A 143 2.56 -10.41 -14.12
C PRO A 143 1.12 -10.43 -13.57
N GLY A 144 0.19 -10.95 -14.37
CA GLY A 144 -1.22 -11.08 -13.99
C GLY A 144 -2.10 -9.84 -14.23
N ASP A 145 -1.55 -8.70 -14.67
CA ASP A 145 -2.38 -7.55 -15.05
C ASP A 145 -2.96 -7.74 -16.46
N ALA A 146 -4.26 -7.99 -16.53
CA ALA A 146 -5.00 -8.25 -17.76
C ALA A 146 -5.44 -6.99 -18.52
N ARG A 147 -5.27 -5.79 -17.94
CA ARG A 147 -5.68 -4.53 -18.58
C ARG A 147 -4.90 -4.29 -19.88
N GLN A 148 -5.50 -3.55 -20.81
CA GLN A 148 -4.83 -3.15 -22.05
C GLN A 148 -3.79 -2.05 -21.77
N ASP A 149 -2.72 -2.04 -22.56
CA ASP A 149 -1.76 -0.94 -22.55
C ASP A 149 -2.42 0.32 -23.09
N VAL A 150 -2.12 1.45 -22.45
CA VAL A 150 -2.64 2.76 -22.84
C VAL A 150 -1.51 3.57 -23.46
N ALA A 151 -1.62 3.85 -24.76
CA ALA A 151 -0.74 4.80 -25.41
C ALA A 151 -1.02 6.23 -24.91
N VAL A 152 0.03 6.92 -24.47
CA VAL A 152 -0.05 8.29 -23.96
C VAL A 152 0.21 9.35 -25.03
N GLY A 153 0.56 8.92 -26.25
CA GLY A 153 0.74 9.79 -27.41
C GLY A 153 2.16 10.31 -27.55
N ASP A 154 3.14 9.53 -27.09
CA ASP A 154 4.56 9.83 -27.13
C ASP A 154 5.28 8.53 -27.50
N ASP A 155 5.60 8.36 -28.79
CA ASP A 155 6.06 7.08 -29.33
C ASP A 155 7.27 6.53 -28.58
N HIS A 156 8.23 7.39 -28.21
CA HIS A 156 9.42 6.96 -27.47
C HIS A 156 9.08 6.48 -26.06
N PHE A 157 8.15 7.15 -25.39
CA PHE A 157 7.66 6.73 -24.08
C PHE A 157 6.83 5.45 -24.16
N ASP A 158 5.92 5.38 -25.13
CA ASP A 158 4.99 4.26 -25.35
C ASP A 158 5.74 2.98 -25.77
N GLU A 159 6.89 3.09 -26.43
CA GLU A 159 7.80 1.97 -26.69
C GLU A 159 8.57 1.51 -25.43
N ALA A 160 8.94 2.45 -24.56
CA ALA A 160 9.76 2.17 -23.39
C ALA A 160 8.97 1.70 -22.16
N TYR A 161 7.68 2.05 -22.07
CA TYR A 161 6.85 1.84 -20.89
C TYR A 161 5.51 1.18 -21.19
N CYS A 162 5.17 0.21 -20.35
CA CYS A 162 3.84 -0.37 -20.21
C CYS A 162 3.02 0.52 -19.25
N VAL A 163 1.98 1.17 -19.79
CA VAL A 163 1.07 2.04 -19.03
C VAL A 163 -0.29 1.34 -18.88
N LYS A 164 -0.69 1.12 -17.63
CA LYS A 164 -2.02 0.63 -17.25
C LYS A 164 -2.73 1.67 -16.41
N VAL A 165 -4.01 1.89 -16.72
CA VAL A 165 -4.89 2.82 -15.99
C VAL A 165 -6.33 2.39 -16.23
N ASP A 166 -7.23 2.68 -15.28
CA ASP A 166 -8.64 2.29 -15.41
C ASP A 166 -9.41 3.15 -16.42
N GLU A 167 -8.97 4.40 -16.61
CA GLU A 167 -9.53 5.40 -17.53
C GLU A 167 -8.41 6.03 -18.38
N PRO A 168 -8.25 5.64 -19.66
CA PRO A 168 -7.14 6.05 -20.51
C PRO A 168 -6.91 7.56 -20.56
N GLU A 169 -7.97 8.37 -20.70
CA GLU A 169 -7.84 9.83 -20.78
C GLU A 169 -7.22 10.45 -19.50
N ARG A 170 -7.54 9.90 -18.32
CA ARG A 170 -6.94 10.33 -17.06
C ARG A 170 -5.46 9.92 -16.99
N GLY A 171 -5.12 8.75 -17.52
CA GLY A 171 -3.72 8.31 -17.69
C GLY A 171 -2.90 9.26 -18.58
N ARG A 172 -3.48 9.72 -19.70
CA ARG A 172 -2.83 10.72 -20.56
C ARG A 172 -2.68 12.07 -19.87
N ALA A 173 -3.69 12.48 -19.10
CA ALA A 173 -3.67 13.73 -18.36
C ALA A 173 -2.61 13.74 -17.24
N ILE A 174 -2.48 12.66 -16.47
CA ILE A 174 -1.49 12.57 -15.38
C ILE A 174 -0.06 12.47 -15.92
N LEU A 175 0.15 11.72 -17.02
CA LEU A 175 1.47 11.52 -17.63
C LEU A 175 1.84 12.69 -18.55
N THR A 176 2.00 13.87 -17.97
CA THR A 176 2.45 15.08 -18.69
C THR A 176 3.82 14.89 -19.35
N GLU A 177 4.15 15.69 -20.36
CA GLU A 177 5.45 15.64 -21.06
C GLU A 177 6.65 15.69 -20.09
N ARG A 178 6.56 16.56 -19.07
CA ARG A 178 7.60 16.71 -18.07
C ARG A 178 7.72 15.47 -17.17
N LEU A 179 6.61 14.86 -16.76
CA LEU A 179 6.64 13.62 -15.98
C LEU A 179 7.22 12.47 -16.81
N ARG A 180 6.79 12.32 -18.07
CA ARG A 180 7.35 11.31 -19.00
C ARG A 180 8.85 11.47 -19.20
N SER A 181 9.31 12.72 -19.41
CA SER A 181 10.72 13.04 -19.56
C SER A 181 11.55 12.68 -18.31
N LEU A 182 10.97 12.78 -17.12
CA LEU A 182 11.62 12.31 -15.89
C LEU A 182 11.62 10.77 -15.84
N LEU A 183 10.49 10.12 -16.08
CA LEU A 183 10.45 8.66 -16.07
C LEU A 183 11.44 8.03 -17.07
N LEU A 184 11.72 8.67 -18.22
CA LEU A 184 12.71 8.17 -19.17
C LEU A 184 14.18 8.28 -18.70
N GLN A 185 14.52 9.21 -17.81
CA GLN A 185 15.91 9.44 -17.36
C GLN A 185 16.44 8.38 -16.41
N MET A 186 15.57 7.74 -15.64
CA MET A 186 15.93 6.65 -14.73
C MET A 186 14.87 5.56 -14.84
N ASP A 187 15.26 4.30 -14.73
CA ASP A 187 14.30 3.19 -14.75
C ASP A 187 13.38 3.22 -13.52
N ALA A 188 12.31 4.01 -13.63
CA ALA A 188 11.37 4.33 -12.58
C ALA A 188 10.05 3.61 -12.84
N ARG A 189 9.51 2.99 -11.80
CA ARG A 189 8.14 2.51 -11.75
C ARG A 189 7.27 3.56 -11.06
N LEU A 190 6.12 3.86 -11.62
CA LEU A 190 5.13 4.78 -11.04
C LEU A 190 3.81 4.04 -10.83
N ASP A 191 3.14 4.29 -9.71
CA ASP A 191 1.78 3.84 -9.46
C ASP A 191 0.97 4.88 -8.68
N ASP A 192 -0.25 4.53 -8.25
CA ASP A 192 -1.13 5.43 -7.51
C ASP A 192 -0.52 5.95 -6.19
N SER A 193 0.47 5.24 -5.63
CA SER A 193 1.09 5.56 -4.33
C SER A 193 2.36 6.41 -4.45
N GLY A 194 2.92 6.56 -5.65
CA GLY A 194 4.14 7.32 -5.90
C GLY A 194 5.09 6.60 -6.85
N VAL A 195 6.39 6.78 -6.62
CA VAL A 195 7.46 6.26 -7.50
C VAL A 195 8.35 5.27 -6.76
N THR A 196 8.79 4.24 -7.48
CA THR A 196 9.78 3.27 -7.04
C THR A 196 10.94 3.23 -8.04
N LEU A 197 12.17 3.30 -7.54
CA LEU A 197 13.41 3.10 -8.31
C LEU A 197 14.13 1.85 -7.81
N SER A 198 14.90 1.22 -8.69
CA SER A 198 15.78 0.10 -8.35
C SER A 198 17.24 0.49 -8.61
N LEU A 199 18.11 0.35 -7.61
CA LEU A 199 19.51 0.71 -7.68
C LEU A 199 20.40 -0.51 -7.42
N THR A 200 21.13 -0.96 -8.43
CA THR A 200 22.04 -2.11 -8.32
C THR A 200 23.41 -1.74 -7.75
N ASP A 201 23.93 -0.56 -8.11
CA ASP A 201 25.23 -0.06 -7.64
C ASP A 201 25.03 1.06 -6.60
N CYS A 202 24.97 0.65 -5.33
CA CYS A 202 24.69 1.55 -4.22
C CYS A 202 25.97 2.04 -3.53
N ASN A 203 26.22 3.34 -3.65
CA ASN A 203 27.07 4.10 -2.73
C ASN A 203 26.26 5.28 -2.18
N ALA A 204 26.74 5.97 -1.14
CA ALA A 204 25.96 7.03 -0.51
C ALA A 204 25.56 8.16 -1.48
N ALA A 205 26.44 8.51 -2.42
CA ALA A 205 26.16 9.55 -3.40
C ALA A 205 25.09 9.12 -4.42
N SER A 206 25.18 7.89 -4.96
CA SER A 206 24.18 7.36 -5.91
C SER A 206 22.84 7.13 -5.22
N LEU A 207 22.83 6.62 -3.98
CA LEU A 207 21.65 6.44 -3.16
C LEU A 207 20.93 7.76 -2.93
N TYR A 208 21.65 8.77 -2.44
CA TYR A 208 21.07 10.10 -2.19
C TYR A 208 20.57 10.77 -3.47
N ALA A 209 21.33 10.67 -4.57
CA ALA A 209 20.92 11.20 -5.86
C ALA A 209 19.61 10.56 -6.34
N ALA A 210 19.48 9.24 -6.20
CA ALA A 210 18.27 8.50 -6.57
C ALA A 210 17.08 8.83 -5.64
N MET A 211 17.29 8.99 -4.33
CA MET A 211 16.24 9.47 -3.40
C MET A 211 15.74 10.87 -3.77
N ARG A 212 16.65 11.80 -4.09
CA ARG A 212 16.27 13.14 -4.60
C ARG A 212 15.55 13.08 -5.94
N TYR A 213 15.93 12.12 -6.79
CA TYR A 213 15.28 11.89 -8.07
C TYR A 213 13.84 11.41 -7.87
N ALA A 214 13.63 10.41 -7.02
CA ALA A 214 12.31 9.91 -6.64
C ALA A 214 11.42 11.05 -6.11
N ALA A 215 11.92 11.85 -5.16
CA ALA A 215 11.19 13.01 -4.64
C ALA A 215 10.84 14.05 -5.73
N ARG A 216 11.68 14.21 -6.75
CA ARG A 216 11.40 15.10 -7.89
C ARG A 216 10.29 14.53 -8.79
N VAL A 217 10.29 13.23 -9.07
CA VAL A 217 9.24 12.56 -9.85
C VAL A 217 7.92 12.65 -9.10
N THR A 218 7.90 12.37 -7.80
CA THR A 218 6.70 12.45 -6.95
C THR A 218 6.15 13.88 -6.88
N SER A 219 7.00 14.89 -6.68
CA SER A 219 6.56 16.29 -6.71
C SER A 219 5.91 16.68 -8.05
N GLU A 220 6.42 16.15 -9.15
CA GLU A 220 5.85 16.35 -10.47
C GLU A 220 4.52 15.60 -10.66
N LEU A 221 4.39 14.40 -10.07
CA LEU A 221 3.16 13.63 -10.03
C LEU A 221 2.06 14.37 -9.27
N ASP A 222 2.35 14.87 -8.06
CA ASP A 222 1.43 15.63 -7.23
C ASP A 222 1.01 16.95 -7.90
N ARG A 223 1.92 17.58 -8.66
CA ARG A 223 1.60 18.74 -9.48
C ARG A 223 0.67 18.40 -10.63
N ALA A 224 0.93 17.29 -11.33
CA ALA A 224 0.13 16.84 -12.47
C ALA A 224 -1.29 16.42 -12.02
N SER A 225 -1.43 15.80 -10.85
CA SER A 225 -2.73 15.32 -10.35
C SER A 225 -3.75 16.44 -10.15
N GLY A 226 -3.30 17.66 -9.84
CA GLY A 226 -4.16 18.84 -9.74
C GLY A 226 -4.88 19.24 -11.04
N GLY A 227 -4.41 18.76 -12.21
CA GLY A 227 -5.07 18.96 -13.50
C GLY A 227 -5.94 17.78 -13.97
N VAL A 228 -6.01 16.70 -13.20
CA VAL A 228 -6.71 15.48 -13.58
C VAL A 228 -8.10 15.45 -12.95
N ALA A 229 -9.13 15.35 -13.80
CA ALA A 229 -10.51 15.20 -13.33
C ALA A 229 -10.69 13.91 -12.51
N CYS A 230 -11.69 13.88 -11.64
CA CYS A 230 -12.04 12.69 -10.88
C CYS A 230 -12.47 11.53 -11.80
N ALA A 231 -12.58 10.33 -11.23
CA ALA A 231 -13.10 9.19 -11.98
C ALA A 231 -14.49 9.48 -12.53
N LYS A 232 -14.82 9.01 -13.74
CA LYS A 232 -16.14 9.26 -14.35
C LYS A 232 -17.30 8.81 -13.47
N LEU A 233 -17.12 7.71 -12.72
CA LEU A 233 -18.13 7.22 -11.78
C LEU A 233 -18.42 8.21 -10.64
N LEU A 234 -17.42 8.99 -10.22
CA LEU A 234 -17.53 9.95 -9.13
C LEU A 234 -18.06 11.33 -9.57
N ALA A 235 -18.33 11.52 -10.87
CA ALA A 235 -18.74 12.82 -11.41
C ALA A 235 -20.02 13.36 -10.78
N SER A 236 -20.99 12.50 -10.41
CA SER A 236 -22.22 12.95 -9.74
C SER A 236 -21.99 13.40 -8.29
N ALA A 237 -21.01 12.80 -7.60
CA ALA A 237 -20.64 13.18 -6.23
C ALA A 237 -19.83 14.47 -6.20
N ARG A 238 -18.96 14.67 -7.20
CA ARG A 238 -18.03 15.80 -7.31
C ARG A 238 -18.71 17.15 -7.06
N ASP A 239 -19.79 17.45 -7.76
CA ASP A 239 -20.42 18.78 -7.67
C ASP A 239 -20.99 19.05 -6.27
N SER A 240 -21.55 18.02 -5.63
CA SER A 240 -22.04 18.10 -4.25
C SER A 240 -20.88 18.31 -3.25
N TRP A 241 -19.76 17.63 -3.44
CA TRP A 241 -18.57 17.78 -2.59
C TRP A 241 -17.93 19.16 -2.75
N LEU A 242 -17.83 19.67 -3.97
CA LEU A 242 -17.29 21.01 -4.23
C LEU A 242 -18.17 22.11 -3.63
N ALA A 243 -19.50 21.99 -3.76
CA ALA A 243 -20.43 22.93 -3.13
C ALA A 243 -20.28 22.93 -1.60
N PHE A 244 -20.19 21.74 -0.99
CA PHE A 244 -19.98 21.60 0.45
C PHE A 244 -18.61 22.14 0.90
N ALA A 245 -17.55 21.83 0.16
CA ALA A 245 -16.22 22.35 0.44
C ALA A 245 -16.20 23.88 0.37
N GLN A 246 -16.87 24.49 -0.61
CA GLN A 246 -16.99 25.94 -0.70
C GLN A 246 -17.79 26.54 0.47
N GLU A 247 -18.93 25.94 0.83
CA GLU A 247 -19.76 26.37 1.97
C GLU A 247 -18.98 26.40 3.29
N HIS A 248 -18.14 25.39 3.51
CA HIS A 248 -17.36 25.23 4.74
C HIS A 248 -15.91 25.71 4.63
N SER A 249 -15.52 26.37 3.53
CA SER A 249 -14.14 26.83 3.28
C SER A 249 -13.09 25.71 3.39
N LEU A 250 -13.43 24.50 2.97
CA LEU A 250 -12.54 23.35 2.91
C LEU A 250 -11.71 23.39 1.63
N ALA A 251 -10.49 22.85 1.69
CA ALA A 251 -9.73 22.53 0.50
C ALA A 251 -10.34 21.30 -0.20
N SER A 252 -10.13 21.18 -1.50
CA SER A 252 -10.63 20.06 -2.30
C SER A 252 -9.66 19.66 -3.41
N ALA A 253 -9.77 18.42 -3.88
CA ALA A 253 -9.06 17.89 -5.04
C ALA A 253 -9.97 16.96 -5.85
N ASP A 254 -9.71 16.87 -7.16
CA ASP A 254 -10.44 15.98 -8.07
C ASP A 254 -9.76 14.60 -8.22
N THR A 255 -8.44 14.51 -8.09
CA THR A 255 -7.68 13.25 -8.18
C THR A 255 -6.72 13.09 -6.99
N PRO A 256 -7.06 12.26 -6.00
CA PRO A 256 -8.37 11.61 -5.81
C PRO A 256 -9.47 12.64 -5.52
N LEU A 257 -10.75 12.25 -5.65
CA LEU A 257 -11.85 13.12 -5.21
C LEU A 257 -11.78 13.23 -3.69
N ALA A 258 -11.43 14.40 -3.18
CA ALA A 258 -11.18 14.61 -1.76
C ALA A 258 -11.56 16.04 -1.33
N MET A 259 -11.89 16.18 -0.05
CA MET A 259 -12.03 17.47 0.63
C MET A 259 -11.50 17.38 2.06
N TRP A 260 -10.88 18.45 2.56
CA TRP A 260 -10.29 18.49 3.90
C TRP A 260 -10.16 19.93 4.41
N GLY A 261 -10.11 20.09 5.72
CA GLY A 261 -10.00 21.39 6.39
C GLY A 261 -10.59 21.32 7.78
N GLU A 262 -11.13 22.42 8.27
CA GLU A 262 -11.70 22.49 9.61
C GLU A 262 -13.22 22.75 9.58
N ILE A 263 -13.96 22.05 10.44
CA ILE A 263 -15.36 22.38 10.75
C ILE A 263 -15.50 22.52 12.26
N ALA A 264 -15.92 23.70 12.71
CA ALA A 264 -16.12 24.02 14.13
C ALA A 264 -14.88 23.77 15.03
N GLY A 265 -13.68 23.97 14.47
CA GLY A 265 -12.38 23.78 15.12
C GLY A 265 -11.90 22.32 15.17
N LEU A 266 -12.47 21.44 14.34
CA LEU A 266 -12.06 20.04 14.22
C LEU A 266 -11.56 19.79 12.81
N ASP A 267 -10.42 19.10 12.70
CA ASP A 267 -9.91 18.62 11.43
C ASP A 267 -10.86 17.57 10.85
N VAL A 268 -11.32 17.81 9.63
CA VAL A 268 -12.19 16.90 8.89
C VAL A 268 -11.58 16.56 7.54
N SER A 269 -11.85 15.35 7.06
CA SER A 269 -11.57 15.00 5.67
C SER A 269 -12.55 13.98 5.14
N ALA A 270 -12.75 13.98 3.83
CA ALA A 270 -13.41 12.93 3.09
C ALA A 270 -12.61 12.63 1.81
N VAL A 271 -12.43 11.36 1.50
CA VAL A 271 -11.69 10.90 0.32
C VAL A 271 -12.40 9.72 -0.33
N ALA A 272 -12.48 9.72 -1.66
CA ALA A 272 -12.88 8.56 -2.43
C ALA A 272 -11.67 7.65 -2.64
N ILE A 273 -11.77 6.40 -2.21
CA ILE A 273 -10.71 5.39 -2.28
C ILE A 273 -11.11 4.30 -3.26
N ARG A 274 -10.16 3.81 -4.06
CA ARG A 274 -10.37 2.68 -4.98
C ARG A 274 -10.02 1.34 -4.32
N ASP A 275 -10.99 0.44 -4.19
CA ASP A 275 -10.84 -0.88 -3.54
C ASP A 275 -10.25 -1.92 -4.48
N ALA A 276 -10.76 -1.94 -5.72
CA ALA A 276 -10.42 -2.86 -6.82
C ALA A 276 -11.10 -2.36 -8.11
N PHE A 277 -10.57 -2.71 -9.29
CA PHE A 277 -11.06 -2.35 -10.64
C PHE A 277 -12.39 -1.55 -10.67
N LYS A 278 -12.29 -0.21 -10.69
CA LYS A 278 -13.43 0.73 -10.82
C LYS A 278 -14.48 0.72 -9.70
N ASN A 279 -14.26 0.03 -8.59
CA ASN A 279 -15.07 0.16 -7.39
C ASN A 279 -14.44 1.19 -6.45
N PHE A 280 -15.32 1.93 -5.77
CA PHE A 280 -14.92 2.95 -4.83
C PHE A 280 -15.69 2.79 -3.51
N HIS A 281 -15.08 3.28 -2.44
CA HIS A 281 -15.78 3.67 -1.23
C HIS A 281 -15.32 5.06 -0.82
N TYR A 282 -16.01 5.63 0.16
CA TYR A 282 -15.62 6.88 0.76
C TYR A 282 -15.14 6.63 2.18
N GLU A 283 -14.00 7.21 2.52
CA GLU A 283 -13.53 7.33 3.90
C GLU A 283 -13.75 8.76 4.37
N LEU A 284 -14.28 8.90 5.58
CA LEU A 284 -14.52 10.16 6.25
C LEU A 284 -13.82 10.14 7.60
N THR A 285 -13.28 11.30 8.00
CA THR A 285 -12.66 11.49 9.30
C THR A 285 -13.08 12.82 9.91
N ALA A 286 -13.24 12.83 11.23
CA ALA A 286 -13.32 14.02 12.05
C ALA A 286 -12.47 13.79 13.31
N SER A 287 -11.31 14.45 13.38
CA SER A 287 -10.30 14.24 14.41
C SER A 287 -10.50 15.16 15.60
N PHE A 288 -10.11 14.72 16.78
CA PHE A 288 -9.97 15.61 17.93
C PHE A 288 -8.69 16.44 17.81
N ALA A 289 -8.67 17.62 18.43
CA ALA A 289 -7.46 18.46 18.49
C ALA A 289 -6.32 17.78 19.29
N GLU A 290 -6.69 16.98 20.30
CA GLU A 290 -5.77 16.19 21.11
C GLU A 290 -6.33 14.76 21.29
N ASP A 291 -5.45 13.78 21.44
CA ASP A 291 -5.84 12.43 21.82
C ASP A 291 -6.55 12.45 23.20
N LEU A 292 -7.74 11.89 23.28
CA LEU A 292 -8.55 11.92 24.50
C LEU A 292 -7.95 11.09 25.65
N GLY A 293 -7.11 10.11 25.34
CA GLY A 293 -6.43 9.22 26.29
C GLY A 293 -7.38 8.37 27.14
N ARG A 294 -8.63 8.12 26.68
CA ARG A 294 -9.68 7.42 27.44
C ARG A 294 -9.76 5.93 27.12
N GLY A 295 -8.94 5.44 26.20
CA GLY A 295 -9.10 4.12 25.61
C GLY A 295 -10.45 3.99 24.90
N LEU A 296 -11.00 5.09 24.39
CA LEU A 296 -12.30 5.11 23.74
C LEU A 296 -12.20 4.32 22.44
N GLU A 297 -13.04 3.30 22.30
CA GLU A 297 -13.09 2.50 21.08
C GLU A 297 -14.53 2.06 20.77
N LEU A 298 -15.07 2.52 19.64
CA LEU A 298 -16.38 2.12 19.13
C LEU A 298 -16.20 1.32 17.85
N ARG A 299 -16.90 0.18 17.74
CA ARG A 299 -16.97 -0.61 16.51
C ARG A 299 -18.39 -1.15 16.27
N PRO A 300 -18.74 -1.51 15.02
CA PRO A 300 -19.96 -2.27 14.75
C PRO A 300 -19.92 -3.62 15.48
N ALA A 301 -21.02 -3.98 16.14
CA ALA A 301 -21.17 -5.25 16.87
C ALA A 301 -21.04 -6.48 15.95
N SER A 302 -21.31 -6.31 14.64
CA SER A 302 -21.15 -7.35 13.63
C SER A 302 -19.69 -7.56 13.17
N SER A 303 -18.71 -6.82 13.70
CA SER A 303 -17.31 -7.01 13.31
C SER A 303 -16.80 -8.38 13.74
N THR A 304 -16.29 -9.17 12.78
CA THR A 304 -15.75 -10.52 12.99
C THR A 304 -14.27 -10.52 13.41
N THR A 305 -13.63 -9.36 13.45
CA THR A 305 -12.25 -9.23 13.94
C THR A 305 -12.20 -9.58 15.43
N ARG A 306 -11.04 -10.01 15.96
CA ARG A 306 -10.81 -10.33 17.40
C ARG A 306 -10.95 -9.11 18.33
N PHE A 307 -11.86 -8.20 18.02
CA PHE A 307 -12.39 -7.27 18.98
C PHE A 307 -13.26 -8.08 19.93
N ASP A 308 -12.75 -8.28 21.15
CA ASP A 308 -13.51 -8.93 22.19
C ASP A 308 -14.84 -8.18 22.35
N GLN A 309 -15.97 -8.90 22.29
CA GLN A 309 -17.30 -8.28 22.41
C GLN A 309 -17.63 -7.86 23.86
N SER A 310 -16.66 -7.95 24.77
CA SER A 310 -16.75 -7.60 26.20
C SER A 310 -17.02 -6.13 26.56
N GLY A 311 -17.43 -5.27 25.63
CA GLY A 311 -17.82 -3.90 26.00
C GLY A 311 -19.09 -3.90 26.84
N GLU A 312 -19.11 -3.18 27.96
CA GLU A 312 -20.34 -3.03 28.74
C GLU A 312 -21.38 -2.23 27.94
N PRO A 313 -22.65 -2.65 27.93
CA PRO A 313 -23.69 -1.92 27.23
C PRO A 313 -23.89 -0.53 27.85
N VAL A 314 -24.11 0.49 27.02
CA VAL A 314 -24.29 1.87 27.50
C VAL A 314 -25.73 2.21 27.87
N GLY A 315 -26.61 1.20 27.90
CA GLY A 315 -28.01 1.33 28.33
C GLY A 315 -28.93 1.93 27.27
N HIS A 316 -28.59 1.80 25.99
CA HIS A 316 -29.44 2.23 24.87
C HIS A 316 -29.66 1.06 23.92
N PRO A 317 -30.78 0.30 24.04
CA PRO A 317 -30.94 -0.99 23.39
C PRO A 317 -30.70 -1.01 21.87
N ALA A 318 -31.15 0.02 21.15
CA ALA A 318 -30.93 0.11 19.70
C ALA A 318 -29.44 0.36 19.35
N PHE A 319 -28.72 1.09 20.19
CA PHE A 319 -27.31 1.40 20.01
C PHE A 319 -26.46 0.19 20.38
N ASP A 320 -26.72 -0.41 21.54
CA ASP A 320 -26.00 -1.58 22.06
C ASP A 320 -26.16 -2.82 21.14
N LYS A 321 -27.25 -2.88 20.36
CA LYS A 321 -27.45 -3.91 19.34
C LYS A 321 -26.51 -3.74 18.13
N ILE A 322 -26.14 -2.52 17.80
CA ILE A 322 -25.45 -2.17 16.55
C ILE A 322 -23.97 -1.91 16.80
N PHE A 323 -23.62 -1.36 17.96
CA PHE A 323 -22.27 -0.93 18.31
C PHE A 323 -21.82 -1.57 19.61
N VAL A 324 -20.53 -1.86 19.68
CA VAL A 324 -19.82 -2.16 20.93
C VAL A 324 -18.94 -0.96 21.22
N LEU A 325 -19.13 -0.35 22.38
CA LEU A 325 -18.33 0.77 22.86
C LEU A 325 -17.47 0.30 24.03
N LYS A 326 -16.19 0.67 24.02
CA LYS A 326 -15.24 0.43 25.09
C LYS A 326 -14.60 1.75 25.50
N SER A 327 -14.19 1.79 26.75
CA SER A 327 -13.36 2.83 27.36
C SER A 327 -12.58 2.20 28.50
N ARG A 328 -11.53 2.88 28.96
CA ARG A 328 -10.74 2.44 30.13
C ARG A 328 -11.56 2.43 31.41
N ASP A 329 -12.47 3.40 31.57
CA ASP A 329 -13.47 3.48 32.63
C ASP A 329 -14.87 3.28 32.03
N ALA A 330 -15.64 2.32 32.51
CA ALA A 330 -16.99 2.02 32.00
C ALA A 330 -17.94 3.23 32.06
N LEU A 331 -17.76 4.14 33.02
CA LEU A 331 -18.54 5.37 33.11
C LEU A 331 -18.23 6.36 31.99
N ASP A 332 -16.99 6.38 31.48
CA ASP A 332 -16.57 7.28 30.41
C ASP A 332 -17.33 6.98 29.11
N ALA A 333 -17.54 5.70 28.75
CA ALA A 333 -18.31 5.33 27.56
C ALA A 333 -19.70 6.00 27.55
N THR A 334 -20.42 5.92 28.67
CA THR A 334 -21.77 6.49 28.79
C THR A 334 -21.76 8.02 28.84
N ARG A 335 -20.74 8.62 29.46
CA ARG A 335 -20.59 10.08 29.58
C ARG A 335 -20.19 10.74 28.27
N LEU A 336 -19.24 10.15 27.56
CA LEU A 336 -18.70 10.69 26.30
C LEU A 336 -19.69 10.50 25.16
N VAL A 337 -20.32 9.32 25.08
CA VAL A 337 -21.30 8.97 24.04
C VAL A 337 -22.71 8.96 24.63
N GLY A 338 -23.14 10.13 25.10
CA GLY A 338 -24.45 10.37 25.72
C GLY A 338 -25.63 10.41 24.75
N GLY A 339 -26.85 10.58 25.28
CA GLY A 339 -28.14 10.40 24.58
C GLY A 339 -28.21 10.93 23.14
N GLU A 340 -28.01 12.23 22.91
CA GLU A 340 -28.09 12.78 21.55
C GLU A 340 -26.94 12.31 20.64
N THR A 341 -25.75 12.09 21.18
CA THR A 341 -24.59 11.57 20.44
C THR A 341 -24.88 10.16 19.91
N ARG A 342 -25.51 9.30 20.71
CA ARG A 342 -25.94 7.96 20.29
C ARG A 342 -26.96 8.01 19.16
N ASN A 343 -27.95 8.89 19.27
CA ASN A 343 -28.96 9.07 18.21
C ASN A 343 -28.33 9.57 16.90
N ALA A 344 -27.38 10.51 16.99
CA ALA A 344 -26.65 10.99 15.82
C ALA A 344 -25.78 9.90 15.17
N MET A 345 -25.16 9.02 15.96
CA MET A 345 -24.42 7.86 15.44
C MET A 345 -25.34 6.82 14.78
N LEU A 346 -26.52 6.59 15.34
CA LEU A 346 -27.54 5.72 14.72
C LEU A 346 -28.04 6.30 13.40
N GLU A 347 -28.28 7.62 13.33
CA GLU A 347 -28.65 8.30 12.09
C GLU A 347 -27.57 8.18 11.00
N LEU A 348 -26.30 8.43 11.35
CA LEU A 348 -25.16 8.21 10.45
C LEU A 348 -25.13 6.75 9.93
N ARG A 349 -25.45 5.78 10.80
CA ARG A 349 -25.54 4.37 10.42
C ARG A 349 -26.68 4.10 9.45
N ASP A 350 -27.84 4.72 9.66
CA ASP A 350 -29.02 4.59 8.80
C ASP A 350 -28.77 5.19 7.41
N TRP A 351 -27.86 6.16 7.29
CA TRP A 351 -27.36 6.65 6.00
C TRP A 351 -26.35 5.71 5.31
N GLY A 352 -26.00 4.59 5.94
CA GLY A 352 -25.13 3.56 5.38
C GLY A 352 -23.67 3.63 5.86
N LEU A 353 -23.30 4.58 6.72
CA LEU A 353 -21.93 4.69 7.22
C LEU A 353 -21.59 3.55 8.19
N GLN A 354 -20.40 2.97 8.08
CA GLN A 354 -19.81 2.14 9.14
C GLN A 354 -18.88 3.00 9.98
N LEU A 355 -19.31 3.26 11.20
CA LEU A 355 -18.59 4.13 12.12
C LEU A 355 -17.55 3.37 12.94
N ARG A 356 -16.44 4.05 13.23
CA ARG A 356 -15.46 3.69 14.26
C ARG A 356 -15.09 4.94 15.04
N VAL A 357 -15.03 4.84 16.36
CA VAL A 357 -14.50 5.91 17.22
C VAL A 357 -13.22 5.40 17.85
N ARG A 358 -12.22 6.27 17.94
CA ARG A 358 -10.98 6.08 18.69
C ARG A 358 -10.72 7.31 19.54
N ASP A 359 -9.73 7.26 20.42
CA ASP A 359 -9.26 8.43 21.16
C ASP A 359 -8.74 9.57 20.26
N THR A 360 -8.43 9.29 18.99
CA THR A 360 -7.98 10.29 18.00
C THR A 360 -9.11 10.92 17.19
N GLY A 361 -10.32 10.36 17.22
CA GLY A 361 -11.46 10.90 16.47
C GLY A 361 -12.50 9.88 16.03
N LEU A 362 -13.37 10.33 15.14
CA LEU A 362 -14.39 9.53 14.46
C LEU A 362 -13.94 9.25 13.02
N TRP A 363 -13.92 7.98 12.65
CA TRP A 363 -13.68 7.52 11.30
C TRP A 363 -14.93 6.81 10.78
N ALA A 364 -15.24 6.99 9.51
CA ALA A 364 -16.35 6.29 8.88
C ALA A 364 -15.97 5.85 7.48
N TRP A 365 -16.58 4.74 7.07
CA TRP A 365 -16.55 4.24 5.70
C TRP A 365 -17.98 4.19 5.16
N VAL A 366 -18.16 4.38 3.86
CA VAL A 366 -19.45 4.14 3.18
C VAL A 366 -19.19 3.71 1.73
N GLY A 367 -19.91 2.68 1.28
CA GLY A 367 -19.79 2.21 -0.10
C GLY A 367 -20.24 3.26 -1.11
N PHE A 368 -19.63 3.28 -2.29
CA PHE A 368 -20.04 4.18 -3.36
C PHE A 368 -21.46 3.83 -3.85
N ASP A 369 -22.35 4.82 -3.81
CA ASP A 369 -23.67 4.76 -4.44
C ASP A 369 -23.88 6.02 -5.32
N PRO A 370 -23.92 5.88 -6.66
CA PRO A 370 -24.08 7.01 -7.56
C PRO A 370 -25.42 7.75 -7.39
N THR A 371 -26.42 7.10 -6.77
CA THR A 371 -27.74 7.66 -6.52
C THR A 371 -27.81 8.51 -5.25
N ASN A 372 -26.78 8.44 -4.39
CA ASN A 372 -26.73 9.13 -3.10
C ASN A 372 -25.47 9.98 -2.95
N ALA A 373 -25.28 10.92 -3.88
CA ALA A 373 -24.14 11.85 -3.89
C ALA A 373 -24.00 12.68 -2.59
N GLU A 374 -25.11 12.95 -1.91
CA GLU A 374 -25.16 13.82 -0.72
C GLU A 374 -24.75 13.10 0.58
N VAL A 375 -24.58 11.78 0.56
CA VAL A 375 -24.29 11.01 1.78
C VAL A 375 -23.00 11.45 2.46
N VAL A 376 -21.98 11.83 1.67
CA VAL A 376 -20.68 12.23 2.20
C VAL A 376 -20.72 13.63 2.80
N PRO A 377 -21.19 14.69 2.10
CA PRO A 377 -21.37 16.01 2.73
C PRO A 377 -22.19 15.98 4.02
N LYS A 378 -23.37 15.33 3.98
CA LYS A 378 -24.24 15.20 5.18
C LYS A 378 -23.55 14.42 6.29
N GLY A 379 -22.92 13.30 5.92
CA GLY A 379 -22.17 12.45 6.83
C GLY A 379 -21.04 13.21 7.53
N LEU A 380 -20.22 13.94 6.78
CA LEU A 380 -19.07 14.67 7.30
C LEU A 380 -19.50 15.80 8.26
N ALA A 381 -20.52 16.59 7.90
CA ALA A 381 -21.06 17.63 8.78
C ALA A 381 -21.60 17.05 10.10
N ARG A 382 -22.34 15.93 10.01
CA ARG A 382 -22.91 15.26 11.18
C ARG A 382 -21.82 14.59 12.02
N MET A 383 -20.79 14.02 11.39
CA MET A 383 -19.60 13.49 12.07
C MET A 383 -18.87 14.58 12.86
N ALA A 384 -18.63 15.75 12.26
CA ALA A 384 -18.01 16.88 12.97
C ALA A 384 -18.78 17.28 14.23
N LEU A 385 -20.12 17.35 14.15
CA LEU A 385 -20.96 17.62 15.32
C LEU A 385 -20.85 16.53 16.40
N VAL A 386 -20.85 15.25 16.00
CA VAL A 386 -20.70 14.11 16.91
C VAL A 386 -19.34 14.17 17.61
N THR A 387 -18.25 14.37 16.85
CA THR A 387 -16.89 14.51 17.37
C THR A 387 -16.81 15.69 18.34
N LYS A 388 -17.36 16.86 17.99
CA LYS A 388 -17.36 18.03 18.89
C LYS A 388 -18.03 17.72 20.23
N ARG A 389 -19.19 17.07 20.21
CA ARG A 389 -19.91 16.69 21.43
C ARG A 389 -19.13 15.71 22.29
N ILE A 390 -18.40 14.78 21.69
CA ILE A 390 -17.54 13.86 22.44
C ILE A 390 -16.40 14.62 23.11
N ALA A 391 -15.75 15.55 22.40
CA ALA A 391 -14.70 16.41 22.94
C ALA A 391 -15.23 17.29 24.10
N ASP A 392 -16.35 17.99 23.90
CA ASP A 392 -16.99 18.82 24.92
C ASP A 392 -17.34 18.00 26.18
N ASN A 393 -17.80 16.75 26.00
CA ASN A 393 -18.07 15.84 27.12
C ASN A 393 -16.78 15.39 27.81
N ALA A 394 -15.69 15.16 27.07
CA ALA A 394 -14.39 14.80 27.65
C ALA A 394 -13.81 15.91 28.51
N GLU A 395 -14.02 17.17 28.12
CA GLU A 395 -13.66 18.35 28.91
C GLU A 395 -14.53 18.47 30.17
N ARG A 396 -15.85 18.25 30.03
CA ARG A 396 -16.80 18.31 31.15
C ARG A 396 -16.58 17.21 32.19
N PHE A 397 -16.10 16.04 31.76
CA PHE A 397 -15.86 14.87 32.60
C PHE A 397 -14.37 14.47 32.54
N PRO A 398 -13.46 15.24 33.19
CA PRO A 398 -12.03 14.96 33.18
C PRO A 398 -11.73 13.57 33.78
N SER A 399 -10.67 12.92 33.29
CA SER A 399 -10.33 11.57 33.75
C SER A 399 -9.90 11.60 35.21
N SER A 400 -10.45 10.68 35.99
CA SER A 400 -10.04 10.46 37.39
C SER A 400 -8.59 9.94 37.50
N GLN A 401 -8.02 9.46 36.39
CA GLN A 401 -6.71 8.80 36.32
C GLN A 401 -5.59 9.66 35.73
N ARG A 402 -5.71 10.99 35.65
CA ARG A 402 -4.50 11.84 35.54
C ARG A 402 -3.79 11.82 36.90
N GLU A 403 -3.20 10.69 37.27
CA GLU A 403 -2.07 10.74 38.18
C GLU A 403 -1.03 11.63 37.49
N PRO A 404 -0.55 12.71 38.14
CA PRO A 404 0.50 13.52 37.56
C PRO A 404 1.64 12.58 37.24
N ALA A 405 2.10 12.57 35.99
CA ALA A 405 3.30 11.86 35.59
C ALA A 405 4.36 12.26 36.61
N GLY A 406 4.72 11.33 37.50
CA GLY A 406 5.63 11.62 38.59
C GLY A 406 6.89 12.20 37.98
N GLU A 407 7.20 13.46 38.31
CA GLU A 407 8.47 14.07 38.00
C GLU A 407 9.55 13.19 38.65
N GLY A 408 10.20 12.37 37.83
CA GLY A 408 11.28 11.47 38.20
C GLY A 408 12.58 11.90 37.56
#